data_AF-A0A329T7T4-F1
#
_entry.id   AF-A0A329T7T4-F1
#
_cell.length_a   1.000
_cell.length_b   1.000
_cell.length_c   1.000
_cell.angle_alpha   90.00
_cell.angle_beta   90.00
_cell.angle_gamma   90.00
#
_symmetry.space_group_name_H-M   'P 1'
#
loop_
_entity.id
_entity.type
_entity.pdbx_description
1 polymer ?
#
loop_
_entity_poly.entity_id
_entity_poly.type
_entity_poly.pdbx_seq_one_letter_code
_entity_poly.pdbx_strand_id
1 'polypeptide(L)'
;MSDDESARGPGGSTLPTGYELRATTPSVDDFLRLRREAGMSDRSREAIARGLPNTTYGVHVVETGGGTAVGMARVVGDDGSVFHVSDMAVAEPHQGRGIGTAMMDALVAWLRENAPDGTYVDLLADVDGFYERWGFEPTAPESRAMEVRTEKL
;
A
#
# COMPACT_ATOMS: atom_id res chain seq x y z
N MET A 1 -30.28 -21.55 10.45
CA MET A 1 -28.84 -21.37 10.68
C MET A 1 -28.39 -20.42 9.61
N SER A 2 -28.32 -19.16 10.01
CA SER A 2 -28.11 -18.01 9.16
C SER A 2 -26.60 -17.81 9.10
N ASP A 3 -26.00 -18.11 7.96
CA ASP A 3 -24.59 -17.79 7.74
C ASP A 3 -24.48 -16.29 7.44
N ASP A 4 -23.61 -15.68 8.23
CA ASP A 4 -23.31 -14.26 8.34
C ASP A 4 -22.65 -13.74 7.06
N GLU A 5 -23.41 -12.97 6.28
CA GLU A 5 -22.99 -12.36 5.02
C GLU A 5 -22.40 -10.95 5.22
N SER A 6 -21.69 -10.70 6.33
CA SER A 6 -21.25 -9.36 6.73
C SER A 6 -19.72 -9.14 6.68
N ALA A 7 -19.09 -9.39 5.52
CA ALA A 7 -17.77 -8.81 5.21
C ALA A 7 -17.43 -8.90 3.71
N ARG A 8 -18.13 -8.16 2.84
CA ARG A 8 -17.70 -7.97 1.44
C ARG A 8 -17.65 -6.48 1.12
N GLY A 9 -16.44 -5.91 1.16
CA GLY A 9 -16.15 -4.60 0.56
C GLY A 9 -16.18 -4.68 -0.98
N PRO A 10 -16.40 -3.55 -1.68
CA PRO A 10 -16.59 -3.52 -3.13
C PRO A 10 -15.24 -3.57 -3.86
N GLY A 11 -14.78 -4.77 -4.18
CA GLY A 11 -13.50 -5.04 -4.86
C GLY A 11 -13.00 -6.44 -4.51
N GLY A 12 -13.71 -7.48 -4.96
CA GLY A 12 -13.58 -8.85 -4.47
C GLY A 12 -12.36 -9.62 -4.95
N SER A 13 -11.14 -9.19 -4.60
CA SER A 13 -9.99 -10.08 -4.56
C SER A 13 -9.88 -10.72 -3.18
N THR A 14 -10.29 -11.98 -3.07
CA THR A 14 -10.07 -12.76 -1.85
C THR A 14 -8.57 -13.01 -1.69
N LEU A 15 -8.00 -12.62 -0.54
CA LEU A 15 -6.64 -13.02 -0.18
C LEU A 15 -6.49 -14.55 -0.30
N PRO A 16 -5.32 -15.04 -0.73
CA PRO A 16 -5.06 -16.47 -0.74
C PRO A 16 -5.19 -17.07 0.67
N THR A 17 -5.63 -18.32 0.76
CA THR A 17 -5.68 -19.07 2.03
C THR A 17 -4.31 -19.03 2.70
N GLY A 18 -4.30 -18.78 4.01
CA GLY A 18 -3.07 -18.69 4.81
C GLY A 18 -2.61 -17.26 5.07
N TYR A 19 -3.26 -16.25 4.49
CA TYR A 19 -2.93 -14.83 4.68
C TYR A 19 -4.09 -14.05 5.31
N GLU A 20 -3.75 -13.00 6.05
CA GLU A 20 -4.69 -12.08 6.69
C GLU A 20 -4.28 -10.64 6.36
N LEU A 21 -5.22 -9.82 5.88
CA LEU A 21 -5.04 -8.38 5.68
C LEU A 21 -5.50 -7.65 6.93
N ARG A 22 -4.67 -6.72 7.41
CA ARG A 22 -4.93 -5.89 8.57
C ARG A 22 -4.93 -4.42 8.16
N ALA A 23 -5.97 -3.68 8.55
CA ALA A 23 -6.09 -2.24 8.32
C ALA A 23 -5.25 -1.42 9.32
N THR A 24 -3.95 -1.71 9.36
CA THR A 24 -2.95 -1.00 10.16
C THR A 24 -1.61 -1.03 9.42
N THR A 25 -0.68 -0.15 9.78
CA THR A 25 0.71 -0.24 9.32
C THR A 25 1.45 -1.41 10.00
N PRO A 26 2.48 -1.99 9.36
CA PRO A 26 3.34 -2.94 10.04
C PRO A 26 4.20 -2.25 11.11
N SER A 27 4.91 -3.04 11.91
CA SER A 27 5.93 -2.51 12.83
C SER A 27 7.07 -1.81 12.07
N VAL A 28 7.86 -0.96 12.74
CA VAL A 28 9.05 -0.34 12.14
C VAL A 28 10.04 -1.40 11.63
N ASP A 29 10.19 -2.50 12.37
CA ASP A 29 11.11 -3.59 11.99
C ASP A 29 10.63 -4.33 10.74
N ASP A 30 9.34 -4.67 10.70
CA ASP A 30 8.73 -5.30 9.54
C ASP A 30 8.73 -4.39 8.32
N PHE A 31 8.45 -3.10 8.50
CA PHE A 31 8.48 -2.13 7.41
C PHE A 31 9.86 -2.08 6.75
N LEU A 32 10.92 -1.94 7.55
CA LEU A 32 12.29 -1.89 7.06
C LEU A 32 12.69 -3.21 6.38
N ARG A 33 12.27 -4.35 6.94
CA ARG A 33 12.53 -5.67 6.36
C ARG A 33 11.82 -5.85 5.03
N LEU A 34 10.54 -5.53 4.95
CA LEU A 34 9.72 -5.66 3.74
C LEU A 34 10.27 -4.83 2.58
N ARG A 35 10.75 -3.60 2.83
CA ARG A 35 11.40 -2.81 1.79
C ARG A 35 12.60 -3.52 1.18
N ARG A 36 13.47 -4.09 2.02
CA ARG A 36 14.64 -4.84 1.55
C ARG A 36 14.24 -6.09 0.77
N GLU A 37 13.29 -6.87 1.30
CA GLU A 37 12.79 -8.10 0.66
C GLU A 37 12.00 -7.85 -0.63
N ALA A 38 11.51 -6.62 -0.84
CA ALA A 38 10.85 -6.19 -2.07
C ALA A 38 11.80 -5.45 -3.03
N GLY A 39 13.10 -5.37 -2.73
CA GLY A 39 14.09 -4.70 -3.57
C GLY A 39 13.98 -3.17 -3.59
N MET A 40 13.27 -2.57 -2.63
CA MET A 40 13.10 -1.12 -2.53
C MET A 40 14.30 -0.47 -1.84
N SER A 41 14.55 0.80 -2.17
CA SER A 41 15.59 1.60 -1.50
C SER A 41 15.39 1.67 0.02
N ASP A 42 16.48 1.59 0.77
CA ASP A 42 16.48 1.69 2.22
C ASP A 42 16.07 3.09 2.71
N ARG A 43 15.49 3.12 3.92
CA ARG A 43 15.20 4.35 4.67
C ARG A 43 15.75 4.17 6.09
N SER A 44 16.13 5.27 6.74
CA SER A 44 16.62 5.20 8.12
C SER A 44 15.49 4.76 9.06
N ARG A 45 15.84 4.00 10.12
CA ARG A 45 14.90 3.62 11.17
C ARG A 45 14.20 4.83 11.79
N GLU A 46 14.94 5.92 12.00
CA GLU A 46 14.41 7.18 12.53
C GLU A 46 13.32 7.77 11.62
N ALA A 47 13.57 7.81 10.30
CA ALA A 47 12.59 8.30 9.34
C ALA A 47 11.30 7.45 9.35
N ILE A 48 11.42 6.12 9.43
CA ILE A 48 10.26 5.22 9.49
C ILE A 48 9.50 5.38 10.79
N ALA A 49 10.19 5.41 11.93
CA ALA A 49 9.57 5.59 13.24
C ALA A 49 8.80 6.92 13.34
N ARG A 50 9.31 7.99 12.72
CA ARG A 50 8.61 9.27 12.61
C ARG A 50 7.47 9.24 11.59
N GLY A 51 7.65 8.56 10.47
CA GLY A 51 6.73 8.59 9.33
C GLY A 51 5.49 7.71 9.50
N LEU A 52 5.61 6.53 10.12
CA LEU A 52 4.50 5.58 10.23
C LEU A 52 3.26 6.15 10.93
N PRO A 53 3.37 6.89 12.06
CA PRO A 53 2.20 7.50 12.71
C PRO A 53 1.45 8.53 11.85
N ASN A 54 2.08 9.07 10.80
CA ASN A 54 1.48 10.05 9.89
C ASN A 54 0.87 9.39 8.65
N THR A 55 0.59 8.09 8.72
CA THR A 55 -0.12 7.37 7.66
C THR A 55 -1.60 7.74 7.72
N THR A 56 -2.17 8.21 6.61
CA THR A 56 -3.60 8.49 6.51
C THR A 56 -4.39 7.19 6.56
N TYR A 57 -4.00 6.21 5.75
CA TYR A 57 -4.56 4.86 5.78
C TYR A 57 -3.49 3.83 5.41
N GLY A 58 -3.42 2.72 6.12
CA GLY A 58 -2.38 1.72 5.93
C GLY A 58 -2.92 0.32 6.06
N VAL A 59 -2.38 -0.59 5.25
CA VAL A 59 -2.66 -2.01 5.35
C VAL A 59 -1.34 -2.79 5.40
N HIS A 60 -1.37 -3.93 6.07
CA HIS A 60 -0.33 -4.93 5.95
C HIS A 60 -0.95 -6.32 5.92
N VAL A 61 -0.23 -7.26 5.31
CA VAL A 61 -0.64 -8.66 5.20
C VAL A 61 0.30 -9.51 6.02
N VAL A 62 -0.23 -10.45 6.80
CA VAL A 62 0.54 -11.42 7.59
C VAL A 62 0.21 -12.85 7.17
N GLU A 63 1.13 -13.78 7.42
CA GLU A 63 0.81 -15.21 7.40
C GLU A 63 0.09 -15.62 8.69
N THR A 64 -1.05 -16.30 8.54
CA THR A 64 -1.94 -16.74 9.63
C THR A 64 -1.28 -17.69 10.66
N GLY A 65 -0.12 -18.28 10.34
CA GLY A 65 0.65 -19.14 11.26
C GLY A 65 1.95 -18.52 11.80
N GLY A 66 2.38 -17.38 11.28
CA GLY A 66 3.69 -16.78 11.59
C GLY A 66 3.63 -15.38 12.18
N GLY A 67 2.51 -14.66 12.00
CA GLY A 67 2.34 -13.27 12.48
C GLY A 67 3.23 -12.23 11.81
N THR A 68 4.28 -12.65 11.10
CA THR A 68 5.20 -11.81 10.34
C THR A 68 4.50 -11.16 9.15
N ALA A 69 4.73 -9.86 8.96
CA ALA A 69 4.20 -9.15 7.80
C ALA A 69 4.93 -9.58 6.51
N VAL A 70 4.18 -9.89 5.47
CA VAL A 70 4.67 -10.32 4.15
C VAL A 70 4.36 -9.30 3.05
N GLY A 71 3.50 -8.33 3.35
CA GLY A 71 3.19 -7.21 2.47
C GLY A 71 2.74 -6.00 3.25
N MET A 72 2.92 -4.83 2.67
CA MET A 72 2.46 -3.56 3.21
C MET A 72 2.11 -2.58 2.09
N ALA A 73 1.23 -1.64 2.41
CA ALA A 73 0.83 -0.55 1.54
C ALA A 73 0.26 0.60 2.35
N ARG A 74 0.46 1.84 1.90
CA ARG A 74 0.04 3.03 2.64
C ARG A 74 -0.50 4.12 1.70
N VAL A 75 -1.49 4.84 2.18
CA VAL A 75 -1.90 6.16 1.69
C VAL A 75 -1.37 7.20 2.67
N VAL A 76 -0.70 8.22 2.15
CA VAL A 76 -0.36 9.45 2.86
C VAL A 76 -0.96 10.63 2.11
N GLY A 77 -1.26 11.73 2.78
CA GLY A 77 -1.84 12.89 2.12
C GLY A 77 -2.24 13.96 3.10
N ASP A 78 -3.02 14.91 2.61
CA ASP A 78 -3.52 16.06 3.37
C ASP A 78 -4.97 15.90 3.85
N ASP A 79 -5.54 14.69 3.69
CA ASP A 79 -6.94 14.37 4.02
C ASP A 79 -7.98 15.13 3.17
N GLY A 80 -7.56 15.66 2.01
CA GLY A 80 -8.43 16.47 1.17
C GLY A 80 -7.99 16.53 -0.28
N SER A 81 -7.03 17.41 -0.60
CA SER A 81 -6.72 17.74 -2.00
C SER A 81 -5.80 16.74 -2.69
N VAL A 82 -4.96 16.04 -1.92
CA VAL A 82 -3.96 15.13 -2.47
C VAL A 82 -3.68 13.92 -1.59
N PHE A 83 -3.61 12.76 -2.23
CA PHE A 83 -3.11 11.52 -1.65
C PHE A 83 -2.00 10.90 -2.50
N HIS A 84 -1.09 10.21 -1.84
CA HIS A 84 -0.02 9.45 -2.45
C HIS A 84 -0.09 8.00 -1.96
N VAL A 85 -0.27 7.06 -2.90
CA VAL A 85 -0.10 5.63 -2.61
C VAL A 85 1.39 5.33 -2.56
N SER A 86 1.84 4.92 -1.39
CA SER A 86 3.24 4.76 -1.03
C SER A 86 3.52 3.39 -0.44
N ASP A 87 4.80 3.00 -0.51
CA ASP A 87 5.33 1.85 0.19
C ASP A 87 4.57 0.52 -0.10
N MET A 88 4.06 0.40 -1.33
CA MET A 88 3.53 -0.85 -1.89
C MET A 88 4.66 -1.88 -1.99
N ALA A 89 4.67 -2.86 -1.08
CA ALA A 89 5.70 -3.89 -1.03
C ALA A 89 5.09 -5.25 -0.72
N VAL A 90 5.54 -6.28 -1.43
CA VAL A 90 5.29 -7.69 -1.10
C VAL A 90 6.63 -8.39 -1.12
N ALA A 91 6.97 -9.07 -0.03
CA ALA A 91 8.20 -9.85 0.06
C ALA A 91 8.28 -10.85 -1.09
N GLU A 92 9.44 -10.95 -1.76
CA GLU A 92 9.65 -11.73 -2.98
C GLU A 92 9.05 -13.15 -2.95
N PRO A 93 9.19 -13.96 -1.87
CA PRO A 93 8.61 -15.30 -1.81
C PRO A 93 7.07 -15.35 -1.88
N HIS A 94 6.41 -14.24 -1.61
CA HIS A 94 4.95 -14.11 -1.52
C HIS A 94 4.32 -13.36 -2.71
N GLN A 95 5.14 -12.88 -3.67
CA GLN A 95 4.67 -12.19 -4.87
C GLN A 95 3.91 -13.14 -5.83
N GLY A 96 3.12 -12.55 -6.74
CA GLY A 96 2.34 -13.30 -7.73
C GLY A 96 1.13 -14.06 -7.16
N ARG A 97 0.83 -13.92 -5.86
CA ARG A 97 -0.26 -14.64 -5.16
C ARG A 97 -1.53 -13.81 -4.95
N GLY A 98 -1.62 -12.62 -5.55
CA GLY A 98 -2.75 -11.69 -5.37
C GLY A 98 -2.70 -10.82 -4.11
N ILE A 99 -1.64 -10.90 -3.31
CA ILE A 99 -1.47 -10.07 -2.10
C ILE A 99 -1.43 -8.57 -2.44
N GLY A 100 -0.64 -8.19 -3.45
CA GLY A 100 -0.58 -6.79 -3.91
C GLY A 100 -1.94 -6.27 -4.36
N THR A 101 -2.71 -7.10 -5.08
CA THR A 101 -4.07 -6.78 -5.51
C THR A 101 -4.98 -6.53 -4.32
N ALA A 102 -4.99 -7.43 -3.33
CA ALA A 102 -5.82 -7.28 -2.13
C ALA A 102 -5.49 -6.00 -1.33
N MET A 103 -4.21 -5.63 -1.25
CA MET A 103 -3.81 -4.37 -0.60
C MET A 103 -4.29 -3.15 -1.39
N MET A 104 -4.11 -3.12 -2.71
CA MET A 104 -4.59 -2.02 -3.56
C MET A 104 -6.12 -1.90 -3.54
N ASP A 105 -6.86 -3.01 -3.56
CA ASP A 105 -8.31 -3.02 -3.41
C ASP A 105 -8.74 -2.37 -2.09
N ALA A 106 -8.06 -2.69 -0.99
CA ALA A 106 -8.32 -2.07 0.30
C ALA A 106 -8.00 -0.57 0.33
N LEU A 107 -6.88 -0.14 -0.28
CA LEU A 107 -6.53 1.29 -0.37
C LEU A 107 -7.54 2.08 -1.21
N VAL A 108 -7.92 1.55 -2.38
CA VAL A 108 -8.87 2.21 -3.29
C VAL A 108 -10.29 2.24 -2.71
N ALA A 109 -10.70 1.18 -2.00
CA ALA A 109 -11.97 1.19 -1.28
C ALA A 109 -11.99 2.30 -0.22
N TRP A 110 -10.92 2.44 0.56
CA TRP A 110 -10.80 3.51 1.54
C TRP A 110 -10.83 4.90 0.88
N LEU A 111 -10.07 5.10 -0.21
CA LEU A 111 -10.07 6.36 -0.95
C LEU A 111 -11.45 6.73 -1.48
N ARG A 112 -12.20 5.76 -2.04
CA ARG A 112 -13.57 6.01 -2.55
C ARG A 112 -14.55 6.42 -1.45
N GLU A 113 -14.35 5.94 -0.23
CA GLU A 113 -15.21 6.24 0.90
C GLU A 113 -14.86 7.57 1.58
N ASN A 114 -13.57 7.97 1.56
CA ASN A 114 -13.06 9.07 2.39
C ASN A 114 -12.58 10.29 1.59
N ALA A 115 -12.13 10.12 0.35
CA ALA A 115 -11.60 11.22 -0.46
C ALA A 115 -12.72 12.04 -1.11
N PRO A 116 -12.68 13.38 -1.05
CA PRO A 116 -13.60 14.23 -1.80
C PRO A 116 -13.53 14.01 -3.33
N ASP A 117 -14.62 14.35 -4.02
CA ASP A 117 -14.65 14.33 -5.49
C ASP A 117 -13.55 15.21 -6.10
N GLY A 118 -12.80 14.65 -7.05
CA GLY A 118 -11.72 15.36 -7.76
C GLY A 118 -10.38 15.42 -7.00
N THR A 119 -10.25 14.70 -5.87
CA THR A 119 -8.96 14.56 -5.17
C THR A 119 -7.89 13.98 -6.09
N TYR A 120 -6.69 14.56 -6.06
CA TYR A 120 -5.56 14.06 -6.83
C TYR A 120 -4.90 12.88 -6.09
N VAL A 121 -4.80 11.72 -6.73
CA VAL A 121 -4.15 10.53 -6.16
C VAL A 121 -3.04 10.06 -7.07
N ASP A 122 -1.80 10.04 -6.57
CA ASP A 122 -0.63 9.62 -7.33
C ASP A 122 0.13 8.44 -6.70
N LEU A 123 1.06 7.88 -7.46
CA LEU A 123 2.02 6.88 -7.03
C LEU A 123 3.25 6.89 -7.95
N LEU A 124 4.34 6.32 -7.47
CA LEU A 124 5.50 5.99 -8.31
C LEU A 124 5.47 4.50 -8.60
N ALA A 125 5.26 4.16 -9.88
CA ALA A 125 5.15 2.78 -10.32
C ALA A 125 6.53 2.21 -10.69
N ASP A 126 6.95 1.15 -10.00
CA ASP A 126 8.11 0.33 -10.36
C ASP A 126 7.74 -0.89 -11.23
N VAL A 127 6.44 -1.05 -11.53
CA VAL A 127 5.87 -2.16 -12.32
C VAL A 127 4.82 -1.65 -13.31
N ASP A 128 4.90 -2.13 -14.55
CA ASP A 128 3.97 -1.74 -15.61
C ASP A 128 2.65 -2.52 -15.54
N GLY A 129 1.54 -1.89 -15.90
CA GLY A 129 0.22 -2.54 -16.07
C GLY A 129 -0.47 -3.02 -14.80
N PHE A 130 0.19 -2.98 -13.63
CA PHE A 130 -0.43 -3.41 -12.38
C PHE A 130 -1.48 -2.41 -11.90
N TYR A 131 -1.12 -1.12 -11.83
CA TYR A 131 -1.96 -0.07 -11.25
C TYR A 131 -3.12 0.38 -12.14
N GLU A 132 -3.02 0.17 -13.46
CA GLU A 132 -4.04 0.50 -14.46
C GLU A 132 -5.40 -0.16 -14.17
N ARG A 133 -5.40 -1.28 -13.46
CA ARG A 133 -6.62 -1.99 -13.01
C ARG A 133 -7.53 -1.14 -12.14
N TRP A 134 -6.96 -0.15 -11.43
CA TRP A 134 -7.71 0.80 -10.60
C TRP A 134 -7.89 2.16 -11.26
N GLY A 135 -7.53 2.29 -12.55
CA GLY A 135 -7.67 3.54 -13.31
C GLY A 135 -6.50 4.52 -13.13
N PHE A 136 -5.36 4.08 -12.58
CA PHE A 136 -4.14 4.88 -12.63
C PHE A 136 -3.61 4.92 -14.06
N GLU A 137 -3.21 6.11 -14.51
CA GLU A 137 -2.64 6.35 -15.84
C GLU A 137 -1.27 7.03 -15.70
N PRO A 138 -0.33 6.79 -16.63
CA PRO A 138 0.93 7.54 -16.65
C PRO A 138 0.66 9.05 -16.80
N THR A 139 1.31 9.87 -15.97
CA THR A 139 1.18 11.34 -16.06
C THR A 139 2.03 11.95 -17.17
N ALA A 140 2.91 11.17 -17.80
CA ALA A 140 3.80 11.63 -18.86
C ALA A 140 3.07 11.63 -20.22
N PRO A 141 3.39 12.58 -21.13
CA PRO A 141 4.49 13.55 -21.05
C PRO A 141 4.19 14.83 -20.25
N GLU A 142 2.94 15.08 -19.85
CA GLU A 142 2.51 16.33 -19.21
C GLU A 142 3.22 16.58 -17.88
N SER A 143 3.54 15.53 -17.13
CA SER A 143 4.26 15.59 -15.86
C SER A 143 5.15 14.37 -15.65
N ARG A 144 6.28 14.58 -14.95
CA ARG A 144 7.25 13.54 -14.62
C ARG A 144 7.58 13.57 -13.13
N ALA A 145 7.77 12.38 -12.54
CA ALA A 145 8.30 12.26 -11.20
C ALA A 145 9.71 12.86 -11.09
N MET A 146 9.98 13.52 -9.96
CA MET A 146 11.27 14.13 -9.65
C MET A 146 11.60 13.82 -8.18
N GLU A 147 12.85 13.48 -7.86
CA GLU A 147 13.27 13.20 -6.48
C GLU A 147 14.57 13.91 -6.10
N VAL A 148 14.73 14.19 -4.81
CA VAL A 148 15.97 14.59 -4.16
C VAL A 148 16.02 13.93 -2.78
N ARG A 149 17.21 13.53 -2.34
CA ARG A 149 17.44 12.98 -1.00
C ARG A 149 17.97 14.10 -0.11
N THR A 150 17.51 14.19 1.13
CA THR A 150 17.83 15.30 2.03
C THR A 150 19.32 15.44 2.32
N GLU A 151 20.10 14.38 2.14
CA GLU A 151 21.56 14.39 2.21
C GLU A 151 22.22 15.20 1.08
N LYS A 152 21.46 15.59 0.05
CA LYS A 152 21.88 16.38 -1.11
C LYS A 152 21.30 17.80 -1.14
N LEU A 153 20.49 18.18 -0.14
CA LEU A 153 19.98 19.53 0.04
C LEU A 153 20.96 20.36 0.88
#